data_AF-A0A2N7L8I5-F1
#
_entry.id   AF-A0A2N7L8I5-F1
#
_cell.length_a   1.000
_cell.length_b   1.000
_cell.length_c   1.000
_cell.angle_alpha   90.00
_cell.angle_beta   90.00
_cell.angle_gamma   90.00
#
_symmetry.space_group_name_H-M   'P 1'
#
loop_
_entity.id
_entity.type
_entity.pdbx_description
1 polymer ?
#
loop_
_entity_poly.entity_id
_entity_poly.type
_entity_poly.pdbx_seq_one_letter_code
_entity_poly.pdbx_strand_id
1 'polypeptide(L)'
;MQYPHILPVADKNNLACLCPTCLAKRINQELDVLYQEYSVNDLIRLAKPYANSPELIEGLDYTMENGFMVFSAWYHLKRGTCCGNGCRHCPYGKSDTSRFNNVG
;
A
#
# COMPACT_ATOMS: atom_id res chain seq x y z
N MET A 1 19.73 0.12 -1.07
CA MET A 1 18.27 0.33 -0.91
C MET A 1 17.96 0.37 0.58
N GLN A 2 17.72 1.56 1.13
CA GLN A 2 17.38 1.73 2.55
C GLN A 2 15.86 1.81 2.66
N TYR A 3 15.23 0.86 3.37
CA TYR A 3 13.80 0.89 3.60
C TYR A 3 13.48 2.04 4.59
N PRO A 4 12.50 2.91 4.28
CA PRO A 4 12.08 3.93 5.21
C PRO A 4 11.44 3.27 6.44
N HIS A 5 11.61 3.88 7.61
CA HIS A 5 10.84 3.55 8.80
C HIS A 5 9.39 4.01 8.57
N ILE A 6 8.65 3.22 7.79
CA ILE A 6 7.35 3.62 7.24
C ILE A 6 6.17 3.52 8.22
N LEU A 7 6.44 3.05 9.43
CA LEU A 7 5.40 2.68 10.37
C LEU A 7 5.76 3.18 11.78
N PRO A 8 4.79 3.68 12.56
CA PRO A 8 4.93 3.85 14.02
C PRO A 8 4.97 2.49 14.75
N VAL A 9 5.40 1.43 14.06
CA VAL A 9 5.57 0.08 14.58
C VAL A 9 7.03 -0.14 15.03
N ALA A 10 7.87 0.90 14.97
CA ALA A 10 9.27 0.88 15.41
C ALA A 10 9.46 0.43 16.88
N ASP A 11 8.41 0.49 17.70
CA ASP A 11 8.42 -0.02 19.08
C ASP A 11 8.09 -1.52 19.20
N LYS A 12 7.62 -2.18 18.13
CA LYS A 12 7.50 -3.64 18.10
C LYS A 12 8.88 -4.23 17.78
N ASN A 13 9.65 -4.48 18.84
CA ASN A 13 10.89 -5.27 18.92
C ASN A 13 11.43 -5.87 17.59
N ASN A 14 12.65 -5.50 17.22
CA ASN A 14 13.51 -6.12 16.18
C ASN A 14 13.26 -5.82 14.69
N LEU A 15 12.42 -4.85 14.30
CA LEU A 15 12.30 -4.44 12.88
C LEU A 15 13.62 -3.89 12.29
N ALA A 16 14.46 -3.25 13.13
CA ALA A 16 15.73 -2.67 12.70
C ALA A 16 16.82 -3.70 12.33
N CYS A 17 16.64 -4.98 12.67
CA CYS A 17 17.62 -6.04 12.41
C CYS A 17 17.21 -6.97 11.25
N LEU A 18 16.08 -6.72 10.57
CA LEU A 18 15.61 -7.54 9.47
C LEU A 18 16.33 -7.19 8.16
N CYS A 19 16.64 -8.20 7.35
CA CYS A 19 17.08 -7.96 5.97
C CYS A 19 15.96 -7.27 5.17
N PRO A 20 16.26 -6.58 4.05
CA PRO A 20 15.26 -5.83 3.29
C PRO A 20 14.01 -6.65 2.92
N THR A 21 14.20 -7.90 2.49
CA THR A 21 13.10 -8.79 2.12
C THR A 21 12.23 -9.19 3.32
N CYS A 22 12.86 -9.55 4.45
CA CYS A 22 12.14 -9.89 5.68
C CYS A 22 11.42 -8.67 6.27
N LEU A 23 12.02 -7.49 6.17
CA LEU A 23 11.43 -6.23 6.60
C LEU A 23 10.16 -5.92 5.78
N ALA A 24 10.25 -6.00 4.44
CA ALA A 24 9.09 -5.82 3.56
C ALA A 24 7.96 -6.81 3.89
N LYS A 25 8.30 -8.08 4.11
CA LYS A 25 7.32 -9.11 4.50
C LYS A 25 6.63 -8.76 5.82
N ARG A 26 7.38 -8.35 6.85
CA ARG A 26 6.82 -8.00 8.16
C ARG A 26 5.95 -6.75 8.08
N ILE A 27 6.37 -5.76 7.31
CA ILE A 27 5.59 -4.55 7.04
C ILE A 27 4.26 -4.90 6.38
N ASN A 28 4.28 -5.72 5.32
CA ASN A 28 3.05 -6.11 4.62
C ASN A 28 2.08 -6.85 5.56
N GLN A 29 2.58 -7.73 6.43
CA GLN A 29 1.74 -8.39 7.43
C GLN A 29 1.07 -7.39 8.40
N GLU A 30 1.78 -6.33 8.79
CA GLU A 30 1.19 -5.28 9.63
C GLU A 30 0.19 -4.44 8.84
N LEU A 31 0.49 -4.10 7.58
CA LEU A 31 -0.43 -3.38 6.70
C LEU A 31 -1.73 -4.17 6.47
N ASP A 32 -1.65 -5.50 6.32
CA ASP A 32 -2.83 -6.36 6.16
C ASP A 32 -3.79 -6.23 7.36
N VAL A 33 -3.26 -6.16 8.57
CA VAL A 33 -4.07 -5.92 9.79
C VAL A 33 -4.68 -4.52 9.75
N LEU A 34 -3.88 -3.50 9.44
CA LEU A 34 -4.36 -2.12 9.36
C LEU A 34 -5.48 -1.93 8.32
N TYR A 35 -5.40 -2.63 7.18
CA TYR A 35 -6.41 -2.56 6.13
C TYR A 35 -7.77 -3.13 6.54
N GLN A 36 -7.81 -4.02 7.52
CA GLN A 36 -9.08 -4.56 8.04
C GLN A 36 -9.65 -3.71 9.18
N GLU A 37 -8.79 -3.05 9.95
CA GLU A 37 -9.21 -2.36 11.18
C GLU A 37 -9.50 -0.86 10.98
N TYR A 38 -8.88 -0.22 9.99
CA TYR A 38 -8.92 1.24 9.84
C TYR A 38 -9.67 1.70 8.58
N SER A 39 -10.25 2.90 8.65
CA SER A 39 -10.89 3.52 7.49
C SER A 39 -9.85 3.96 6.45
N VAL A 40 -10.28 4.08 5.19
CA VAL A 40 -9.42 4.54 4.09
C VAL A 40 -8.80 5.90 4.40
N ASN A 41 -9.54 6.81 5.04
CA ASN A 41 -9.04 8.14 5.40
C ASN A 41 -7.92 8.06 6.45
N ASP A 42 -8.02 7.15 7.41
CA ASP A 42 -6.99 6.94 8.43
C ASP A 42 -5.72 6.35 7.79
N LEU A 43 -5.90 5.40 6.87
CA LEU A 43 -4.80 4.82 6.10
C LEU A 43 -4.09 5.85 5.22
N ILE A 44 -4.83 6.79 4.60
CA ILE A 44 -4.23 7.91 3.85
C ILE A 44 -3.43 8.82 4.79
N ARG A 45 -3.96 9.14 5.97
CA ARG A 45 -3.23 9.96 6.97
C ARG A 45 -1.93 9.28 7.39
N LEU A 46 -1.97 7.96 7.59
CA LEU A 46 -0.79 7.16 7.93
C LEU A 46 0.24 7.14 6.79
N ALA A 47 -0.21 7.07 5.53
CA ALA A 47 0.68 7.05 4.35
C ALA A 47 1.20 8.44 3.93
N LYS A 48 0.53 9.52 4.36
CA LYS A 48 0.83 10.91 3.95
C LYS A 48 2.30 11.34 4.12
N PRO A 49 3.02 10.97 5.21
CA PRO A 49 4.45 11.32 5.35
C PRO A 49 5.33 10.77 4.21
N TYR A 50 4.88 9.71 3.53
CA TYR A 50 5.61 9.03 2.46
C TYR A 50 5.12 9.41 1.07
N ALA A 51 4.18 10.36 0.93
CA ALA A 51 3.60 10.73 -0.37
C ALA A 51 4.66 11.17 -1.41
N ASN A 52 5.74 11.79 -0.94
CA ASN A 52 6.82 12.33 -1.78
C ASN A 52 8.10 11.48 -1.74
N SER A 53 8.01 10.20 -1.35
CA SER A 53 9.20 9.33 -1.36
C SER A 53 9.76 9.20 -2.78
N PRO A 54 11.03 9.55 -3.02
CA PRO A 54 11.60 9.62 -4.37
C PRO A 54 11.83 8.24 -5.00
N GLU A 55 11.91 7.19 -4.19
CA GLU A 55 12.16 5.82 -4.62
C GLU A 55 10.96 4.93 -4.30
N LEU A 56 10.57 4.10 -5.28
CA LEU A 56 9.57 3.06 -5.10
C LEU A 56 10.24 1.77 -4.65
N ILE A 57 9.63 1.12 -3.67
CA ILE A 57 10.22 -0.03 -3.02
C ILE A 57 9.51 -1.29 -3.49
N GLU A 58 10.23 -2.16 -4.20
CA GLU A 58 9.72 -3.46 -4.61
C GLU A 58 9.42 -4.32 -3.38
N GLY A 59 8.27 -4.99 -3.37
CA GLY A 59 7.73 -5.72 -2.23
C GLY A 59 6.93 -4.86 -1.25
N LEU A 60 6.84 -3.54 -1.46
CA LEU A 60 6.04 -2.64 -0.61
C LEU A 60 5.14 -1.72 -1.45
N ASP A 61 5.74 -0.92 -2.33
CA ASP A 61 5.01 -0.02 -3.23
C ASP A 61 4.50 -0.75 -4.49
N TYR A 62 5.24 -1.77 -4.93
CA TYR A 62 4.88 -2.58 -6.10
C TYR A 62 5.51 -3.97 -6.04
N THR A 63 5.04 -4.88 -6.89
CA THR A 63 5.68 -6.17 -7.21
C THR A 63 5.92 -6.27 -8.72
N MET A 64 6.95 -7.01 -9.14
CA MET A 64 7.12 -7.36 -10.55
C MET A 64 6.38 -8.67 -10.87
N GLU A 65 5.44 -8.61 -11.81
CA GLU A 65 4.68 -9.76 -12.28
C GLU A 65 4.74 -9.84 -13.80
N ASN A 66 5.30 -10.92 -14.34
CA ASN A 66 5.42 -11.14 -15.80
C ASN A 66 6.08 -9.96 -16.55
N GLY A 67 7.05 -9.28 -15.92
CA GLY A 67 7.73 -8.12 -16.50
C GLY A 67 6.97 -6.79 -16.34
N PHE A 68 5.81 -6.79 -15.70
CA PHE A 68 5.03 -5.59 -15.41
C PHE A 68 5.15 -5.19 -13.94
N MET A 69 5.18 -3.89 -13.68
CA MET A 69 5.08 -3.33 -12.34
C MET A 69 3.62 -3.32 -11.90
N VAL A 70 3.32 -3.98 -10.79
CA VAL A 70 1.98 -3.99 -10.19
C VAL A 70 1.99 -3.27 -8.85
N PHE A 71 1.34 -2.11 -8.82
CA PHE A 71 1.26 -1.29 -7.62
C PHE A 71 0.43 -1.93 -6.50
N SER A 72 0.88 -1.72 -5.27
CA SER A 72 0.19 -2.17 -4.05
C SER A 72 -0.86 -1.16 -3.58
N ALA A 73 -1.65 -1.58 -2.60
CA ALA A 73 -2.55 -0.69 -1.87
C ALA A 73 -1.79 0.45 -1.18
N TRP A 74 -0.60 0.17 -0.63
CA TRP A 74 0.25 1.16 0.03
C TRP A 74 0.67 2.30 -0.90
N TYR A 75 1.10 1.97 -2.12
CA TYR A 75 1.42 2.99 -3.12
C TYR A 75 0.20 3.88 -3.44
N HIS A 76 -0.99 3.29 -3.54
CA HIS A 76 -2.22 4.03 -3.77
C HIS A 76 -2.64 4.91 -2.58
N LEU A 77 -2.31 4.52 -1.35
CA LEU A 77 -2.50 5.33 -0.14
C LEU A 77 -1.49 6.49 -0.08
N LYS A 78 -0.22 6.27 -0.45
CA LYS A 78 0.81 7.32 -0.55
C LYS A 78 0.39 8.42 -1.53
N ARG A 79 -0.22 8.06 -2.66
CA ARG A 79 -0.82 9.01 -3.60
C ARG A 79 -1.94 9.85 -2.97
N GLY A 80 -2.65 9.29 -1.98
CA GLY A 80 -3.68 9.99 -1.19
C GLY A 80 -5.03 10.21 -1.90
N THR A 81 -5.17 9.83 -3.17
CA THR A 81 -6.42 9.95 -3.93
C THR A 81 -6.71 8.73 -4.80
N CYS A 82 -7.99 8.43 -4.98
CA CYS A 82 -8.48 7.40 -5.91
C CYS A 82 -8.44 7.94 -7.36
N CYS A 83 -7.95 7.13 -8.30
CA CYS A 83 -7.91 7.49 -9.72
C CYS A 83 -9.15 7.06 -10.51
N GLY A 84 -10.07 6.28 -9.92
CA GLY A 84 -11.30 5.82 -10.58
C GLY A 84 -11.15 4.65 -11.56
N ASN A 85 -9.95 4.08 -11.73
CA ASN A 85 -9.67 3.07 -12.76
C ASN A 85 -9.92 1.61 -12.33
N GLY A 86 -10.54 1.37 -11.16
CA GLY A 86 -10.82 0.01 -10.68
C GLY A 86 -9.56 -0.85 -10.48
N CYS A 87 -8.48 -0.27 -9.92
CA CYS A 87 -7.19 -0.96 -9.76
C CYS A 87 -7.31 -2.24 -8.91
N ARG A 88 -6.53 -3.27 -9.27
CA ARG A 88 -6.54 -4.58 -8.61
C ARG A 88 -6.31 -4.53 -7.09
N HIS A 89 -5.43 -3.63 -6.64
CA HIS A 89 -5.12 -3.43 -5.22
C HIS A 89 -5.67 -2.08 -4.69
N CYS A 90 -6.82 -1.63 -5.18
CA CYS A 90 -7.40 -0.35 -4.78
C CYS A 90 -7.83 -0.37 -3.29
N PRO A 91 -7.28 0.52 -2.43
CA PRO A 91 -7.68 0.60 -1.02
C PRO A 91 -8.98 1.39 -0.82
N TYR A 92 -9.47 2.10 -1.84
CA TYR A 92 -10.66 2.97 -1.75
C TYR A 92 -11.99 2.23 -1.95
N GLY A 93 -11.96 0.90 -1.94
CA GLY A 93 -13.10 0.04 -2.26
C GLY A 93 -13.28 -0.17 -3.77
N LYS A 94 -14.16 -1.12 -4.12
CA LYS A 94 -14.65 -1.27 -5.50
C LYS A 94 -15.56 -0.07 -5.74
N SER A 95 -15.24 0.77 -6.72
CA SER A 95 -16.25 1.63 -7.32
C SER A 95 -17.39 0.70 -7.73
N ASP A 96 -18.55 0.79 -7.08
CA ASP A 96 -19.69 -0.07 -7.35
C ASP A 96 -19.97 -0.08 -8.87
N THR A 97 -19.52 -1.12 -9.55
CA THR A 97 -19.82 -1.36 -10.96
C THR A 97 -21.27 -1.81 -11.16
N SER A 98 -22.11 -1.76 -10.14
CA SER A 98 -23.57 -1.93 -10.26
C SER A 98 -24.25 -0.80 -11.06
N ARG A 99 -23.53 0.25 -11.47
CA ARG A 99 -24.04 1.29 -12.39
C ARG A 99 -23.61 1.13 -13.85
N PHE A 100 -22.80 0.13 -14.22
CA PHE A 100 -22.40 -0.11 -15.61
C PHE A 100 -22.89 -1.47 -16.15
N ASN A 101 -24.05 -1.92 -15.69
CA ASN A 101 -24.87 -2.89 -16.42
C ASN A 101 -26.13 -2.19 -16.94
N ASN A 102 -25.98 -1.41 -18.00
CA ASN A 102 -27.01 -1.27 -19.01
C ASN A 102 -26.33 -1.45 -20.37
N VAL A 103 -26.48 -2.68 -20.88
CA VAL A 103 -26.29 -3.00 -22.30
C VAL A 103 -27.32 -2.20 -23.10
N GLY A 104 -26.88 -1.54 -24.16
CA GLY A 104 -27.71 -0.81 -25.12
C GLY A 104 -26.85 0.01 -26.05
#